data_AF-A0A2L2YXJ9-F1
#
_entry.id   AF-A0A2L2YXJ9-F1
#
_cell.length_a   1.000
_cell.length_b   1.000
_cell.length_c   1.000
_cell.angle_alpha   90.00
_cell.angle_beta   90.00
_cell.angle_gamma   90.00
#
_symmetry.space_group_name_H-M   'P 1'
#
loop_
_entity.id
_entity.type
_entity.pdbx_description
1 polymer ?
#
loop_
_entity_poly.entity_id
_entity_poly.type
_entity_poly.pdbx_seq_one_letter_code
_entity_poly.pdbx_strand_id
1 'polypeptide(L)'
;ADAPLYSLFRMDAKPVSCQLKGPYTFTYSRGHGECLYPMSTIDSCTDDSRLLFRFQACADVLGTESSVEELSCLAVWNEGS
;
A
#
# COMPACT_ATOMS: atom_id res chain seq x y z
N ALA A 1 14.17 -27.89 -11.96
CA ALA A 1 14.45 -27.09 -10.75
C ALA A 1 14.35 -25.63 -11.16
N ASP A 2 13.53 -24.86 -10.46
CA ASP A 2 13.32 -23.45 -10.79
C ASP A 2 14.54 -22.62 -10.38
N ALA A 3 14.87 -21.60 -11.17
CA ALA A 3 15.99 -20.72 -10.90
C ALA A 3 15.66 -19.78 -9.72
N PRO A 4 16.64 -19.43 -8.87
CA PRO A 4 16.42 -18.45 -7.81
C PRO A 4 16.09 -17.08 -8.41
N LEU A 5 14.97 -16.48 -7.98
CA LEU A 5 14.59 -15.12 -8.34
C LEU A 5 15.24 -14.14 -7.36
N TYR A 6 16.02 -13.20 -7.88
CA TYR A 6 16.59 -12.11 -7.09
C TYR A 6 15.78 -10.84 -7.31
N SER A 7 15.21 -10.29 -6.24
CA SER A 7 14.55 -8.97 -6.25
C SER A 7 15.58 -7.90 -5.95
N LEU A 8 15.88 -7.05 -6.93
CA LEU A 8 16.82 -5.94 -6.77
C LEU A 8 16.08 -4.61 -6.64
N PHE A 9 16.41 -3.85 -5.60
CA PHE A 9 15.88 -2.51 -5.38
C PHE A 9 16.98 -1.49 -5.61
N ARG A 10 16.68 -0.44 -6.36
CA ARG A 10 17.62 0.66 -6.56
C ARG A 10 17.63 1.53 -5.31
N MET A 11 18.79 1.64 -4.65
CA MET A 11 18.97 2.63 -3.59
C MET A 11 18.79 4.04 -4.19
N ASP A 12 18.10 4.89 -3.44
CA ASP A 12 17.79 6.28 -3.82
C ASP A 12 17.09 6.39 -5.19
N ALA A 13 16.18 5.45 -5.48
CA ALA A 13 15.34 5.52 -6.66
C ALA A 13 14.55 6.84 -6.68
N LYS A 14 14.50 7.48 -7.85
CA LYS A 14 13.63 8.64 -8.04
C LYS A 14 12.17 8.17 -8.06
N PRO A 15 11.23 8.94 -7.47
CA PRO A 15 9.82 8.63 -7.55
C PRO A 15 9.34 8.47 -8.99
N VAL A 16 8.43 7.53 -9.21
CA VAL A 16 7.77 7.25 -10.49
C VAL A 16 6.27 7.34 -10.33
N SER A 17 5.55 7.57 -11.43
CA SER A 17 4.08 7.58 -11.44
C SER A 17 3.53 6.26 -10.89
N CYS A 18 2.61 6.34 -9.93
CA CYS A 18 1.98 5.18 -9.34
C CYS A 18 1.07 4.47 -10.36
N GLN A 19 1.16 3.14 -10.42
CA GLN A 19 0.27 2.32 -11.24
C GLN A 19 -1.11 2.12 -10.62
N LEU A 20 -1.20 2.24 -9.29
CA LEU A 20 -2.46 2.21 -8.57
C LEU A 20 -3.19 3.54 -8.81
N LYS A 21 -4.26 3.52 -9.61
CA LYS A 21 -5.02 4.72 -9.99
C LYS A 21 -6.50 4.54 -9.68
N GLY A 22 -6.94 5.09 -8.56
CA GLY A 22 -8.34 5.10 -8.16
C GLY A 22 -8.53 5.72 -6.78
N PRO A 23 -9.79 5.85 -6.33
CA PRO A 23 -10.11 5.49 -4.97
C PRO A 23 -10.19 3.96 -4.87
N TYR A 24 -9.40 3.36 -3.99
CA TYR A 24 -9.54 1.94 -3.63
C TYR A 24 -9.98 1.81 -2.18
N THR A 25 -10.56 0.67 -1.85
CA THR A 25 -10.83 0.27 -0.46
C THR A 25 -9.97 -0.93 -0.10
N PHE A 26 -9.52 -1.02 1.14
CA PHE A 26 -8.74 -2.14 1.63
C PHE A 26 -9.08 -2.49 3.09
N THR A 27 -8.83 -3.75 3.43
CA THR A 27 -8.83 -4.27 4.81
C THR A 27 -7.39 -4.53 5.23
N TYR A 28 -7.13 -4.57 6.53
CA TYR A 28 -5.78 -4.79 7.04
C TYR A 28 -5.81 -5.49 8.40
N SER A 29 -4.72 -6.16 8.73
CA SER A 29 -4.49 -6.76 10.05
C SER A 29 -3.16 -6.28 10.63
N ARG A 30 -3.16 -6.04 11.95
CA ARG A 30 -1.97 -5.77 12.75
C ARG A 30 -1.65 -6.92 13.72
N GLY A 31 -2.07 -8.13 13.38
CA GLY A 31 -1.79 -9.35 14.17
C GLY A 31 -2.86 -9.74 15.21
N HIS A 32 -3.94 -8.97 15.33
CA HIS A 32 -5.04 -9.23 16.28
C HIS A 32 -6.40 -9.52 15.61
N GLY A 33 -6.41 -9.65 14.28
CA GLY A 33 -7.62 -9.81 13.48
C GLY A 33 -7.63 -8.87 12.27
N GLU A 34 -8.51 -9.14 11.32
CA GLU A 34 -8.71 -8.30 10.14
C GLU A 34 -9.69 -7.16 10.48
N CYS A 35 -9.28 -5.92 10.20
CA CYS A 35 -10.14 -4.75 10.25
C CYS A 35 -10.99 -4.69 8.98
N LEU A 36 -12.24 -5.14 9.09
CA LEU A 36 -13.17 -5.26 7.97
C LEU A 36 -14.12 -4.07 7.84
N TYR A 37 -14.49 -3.43 8.96
CA TYR A 37 -15.44 -2.32 8.95
C TYR A 37 -15.17 -1.28 10.07
N PRO A 38 -15.10 0.02 9.72
CA PRO A 38 -15.23 0.57 8.37
C PRO A 38 -14.01 0.26 7.50
N MET A 39 -14.21 0.16 6.17
CA MET A 39 -13.11 -0.11 5.24
C MET A 39 -12.17 1.10 5.13
N SER A 40 -10.87 0.82 5.09
CA SER A 40 -9.83 1.83 4.83
C SER A 40 -9.81 2.20 3.34
N THR A 41 -9.27 3.39 2.99
CA THR A 41 -9.23 3.86 1.60
C THR A 41 -7.82 4.20 1.13
N ILE A 42 -7.56 4.01 -0.16
CA ILE A 42 -6.37 4.50 -0.85
C ILE A 42 -6.82 5.59 -1.80
N ASP A 43 -6.19 6.75 -1.70
CA ASP A 43 -6.51 7.91 -2.50
C ASP A 43 -5.27 8.40 -3.28
N SER A 44 -5.50 8.80 -4.53
CA SER A 44 -4.46 9.42 -5.37
C SER A 44 -4.20 10.86 -4.94
N CYS A 45 -2.92 11.26 -4.91
CA CYS A 45 -2.51 12.65 -4.65
C CYS A 45 -2.52 13.49 -5.94
N THR A 46 -2.39 14.81 -5.79
CA THR A 46 -2.06 15.71 -6.91
C THR A 46 -0.70 15.38 -7.54
N ASP A 47 0.25 14.94 -6.70
CA ASP A 47 1.52 14.32 -7.13
C ASP A 47 1.24 12.85 -7.50
N ASP A 48 1.39 12.51 -8.78
CA ASP A 48 1.05 11.19 -9.32
C ASP A 48 2.03 10.09 -8.89
N SER A 49 3.13 10.45 -8.23
CA SER A 49 4.07 9.51 -7.61
C SER A 49 3.71 9.16 -6.16
N ARG A 50 2.62 9.73 -5.62
CA ARG A 50 2.22 9.56 -4.21
C ARG A 50 0.81 9.00 -4.07
N LEU A 51 0.63 8.22 -3.00
CA LEU A 51 -0.66 7.68 -2.57
C LEU A 51 -0.88 7.97 -1.08
N LEU A 52 -2.13 8.20 -0.71
CA LEU A 52 -2.54 8.29 0.70
C LEU A 52 -3.31 7.05 1.09
N PHE A 53 -2.81 6.34 2.10
CA PHE A 53 -3.52 5.24 2.74
C PHE A 53 -4.19 5.77 4.00
N ARG A 54 -5.52 5.76 4.01
CA ARG A 54 -6.35 6.21 5.12
C ARG A 54 -6.86 5.00 5.88
N PHE A 55 -6.16 4.64 6.93
CA PHE A 55 -6.53 3.56 7.83
C PHE A 55 -7.73 3.98 8.68
N GLN A 56 -8.66 3.05 8.87
CA GLN A 56 -9.74 3.17 9.84
C GLN A 56 -9.47 2.29 11.06
N ALA A 57 -9.91 2.72 12.24
CA ALA A 57 -10.00 1.86 13.41
C ALA A 57 -11.29 1.02 13.38
N CYS A 58 -11.17 -0.28 13.66
CA CYS A 58 -12.29 -1.18 13.85
C CYS A 58 -12.57 -1.34 15.34
N ALA A 59 -13.82 -1.11 15.75
CA ALA A 59 -14.18 -1.06 17.17
C ALA A 59 -13.92 -2.38 17.93
N ASP A 60 -13.95 -3.51 17.22
CA ASP A 60 -13.84 -4.87 17.74
C ASP A 60 -12.44 -5.50 17.53
N VAL A 61 -11.52 -4.81 16.88
CA VAL A 61 -10.18 -5.35 16.55
C VAL A 61 -9.10 -4.56 17.26
N LEU A 62 -8.47 -5.19 18.25
CA LEU A 62 -7.41 -4.61 19.06
C LEU A 62 -6.22 -4.14 18.19
N GLY A 63 -5.68 -2.96 18.49
CA GLY A 63 -4.49 -2.43 17.81
C GLY A 63 -4.76 -1.81 16.43
N THR A 64 -6.01 -1.82 15.96
CA THR A 64 -6.43 -1.00 14.82
C THR A 64 -6.55 0.46 15.24
N GLU A 65 -6.17 1.36 14.35
CA GLU A 65 -6.12 2.80 14.62
C GLU A 65 -6.43 3.58 13.34
N SER A 66 -7.09 4.73 13.48
CA SER A 66 -7.30 5.65 12.36
C SER A 66 -6.05 6.49 12.15
N SER A 67 -5.36 6.29 11.03
CA SER A 67 -4.17 7.04 10.66
C SER A 67 -4.12 7.30 9.14
N VAL A 68 -3.25 8.21 8.72
CA VAL A 68 -3.01 8.48 7.30
C VAL A 68 -1.52 8.31 7.04
N GLU A 69 -1.18 7.44 6.10
CA GLU A 69 0.18 7.16 5.67
C GLU A 69 0.37 7.64 4.23
N GLU A 70 1.41 8.40 3.96
CA GLU A 70 1.80 8.80 2.60
C GLU A 70 2.87 7.85 2.07
N LEU A 71 2.63 7.27 0.89
CA LEU A 71 3.56 6.38 0.22
C LEU A 71 4.04 7.00 -1.09
N SER A 72 5.32 6.81 -1.39
CA SER A 72 5.93 7.19 -2.67
C SER A 72 6.19 5.95 -3.52
N CYS A 73 5.76 5.97 -4.77
CA CYS A 73 6.03 4.91 -5.74
C CYS A 73 7.45 5.08 -6.29
N LEU A 74 8.28 4.04 -6.16
CA LEU A 74 9.71 4.09 -6.56
C LEU A 74 10.05 3.23 -7.78
N ALA A 75 9.24 2.22 -8.07
CA ALA A 75 9.44 1.31 -9.18
C ALA A 75 8.14 0.63 -9.61
N VAL A 76 8.18 -0.02 -10.77
CA VAL A 76 7.14 -0.90 -11.27
C VAL A 76 7.60 -2.33 -11.11
N TRP A 77 6.76 -3.16 -10.50
CA TRP A 77 6.97 -4.60 -10.51
C TRP A 77 6.50 -5.16 -11.86
N ASN A 78 7.42 -5.76 -12.61
CA ASN A 78 7.09 -6.54 -13.79
C ASN A 78 7.29 -8.01 -13.44
N GLU A 79 6.23 -8.79 -13.50
CA GLU A 79 6.36 -10.25 -13.51
C GLU A 79 7.02 -10.61 -14.85
N GLY A 80 8.32 -10.91 -14.81
CA GLY A 80 9.07 -11.36 -15.99
C GLY A 80 8.48 -12.65 -16.55
N SER A 81 8.56 -12.80 -17.88
CA SER A 81 8.04 -13.93 -18.69
C SER A 81 8.59 -15.31 -18.30
#